data_AF-A0A2G2XKX6-F1
#
_entry.id   AF-A0A2G2XKX6-F1
#
_cell.length_a   1.000
_cell.length_b   1.000
_cell.length_c   1.000
_cell.angle_alpha   90.00
_cell.angle_beta   90.00
_cell.angle_gamma   90.00
#
_symmetry.space_group_name_H-M   'P 1'
#
loop_
_entity.id
_entity.type
_entity.pdbx_description
1 polymer ?
#
loop_
_entity_poly.entity_id
_entity_poly.type
_entity_poly.pdbx_seq_one_letter_code
_entity_poly.pdbx_strand_id
1 'polypeptide(L)'
;MEDVDGHSADENSIEVNEEFEKKKIKQLKSYVWTYMKKIDRGKDGVERAEYRGCKGVYKVGSTPGPNVEKIDQMISREKLAEAIIEHDLPYSFVEYKKIRAWLDYINPKVIMPSRNTSVVDVQKVYFKEKEKLIRALAKIPNRVCLTSDCWTVGTSEGYLCLTAQYVDDN
;
A
#
# COMPACT_ATOMS: atom_id res chain seq x y z
N MET A 1 -17.56 -31.65 84.67
CA MET A 1 -16.26 -32.31 84.47
C MET A 1 -15.44 -31.34 83.64
N GLU A 2 -14.58 -30.62 84.38
CA GLU A 2 -13.34 -29.96 83.97
C GLU A 2 -13.53 -28.79 82.98
N ASP A 3 -13.62 -27.53 83.43
CA ASP A 3 -12.70 -26.68 84.20
C ASP A 3 -11.55 -26.06 83.38
N VAL A 4 -11.26 -24.81 83.76
CA VAL A 4 -10.01 -24.02 83.60
C VAL A 4 -9.90 -23.25 82.28
N ASP A 5 -10.31 -21.97 82.27
CA ASP A 5 -9.54 -20.76 82.66
C ASP A 5 -8.34 -20.53 81.71
N GLY A 6 -8.22 -19.38 81.05
CA GLY A 6 -8.21 -18.04 81.65
C GLY A 6 -6.79 -17.48 81.51
N HIS A 7 -6.63 -16.17 81.71
CA HIS A 7 -5.49 -15.27 81.44
C HIS A 7 -5.66 -14.50 80.11
N SER A 8 -6.29 -13.32 80.06
CA SER A 8 -6.11 -12.09 80.86
C SER A 8 -4.68 -11.56 80.86
N ALA A 9 -4.46 -10.48 80.12
CA ALA A 9 -3.84 -9.26 80.65
C ALA A 9 -4.30 -8.06 79.81
N ASP A 10 -4.96 -7.12 80.50
CA ASP A 10 -5.22 -5.74 80.12
C ASP A 10 -3.96 -5.03 79.58
N GLU A 11 -4.13 -4.09 78.66
CA GLU A 11 -4.12 -2.66 79.03
C GLU A 11 -4.46 -1.75 77.84
N ASN A 12 -5.33 -0.79 78.17
CA ASN A 12 -5.71 0.43 77.47
C ASN A 12 -4.73 1.01 76.45
N SER A 13 -5.26 1.43 75.29
CA SER A 13 -5.37 2.86 74.99
C SER A 13 -6.14 3.09 73.69
N ILE A 14 -7.21 3.89 73.79
CA ILE A 14 -7.87 4.54 72.66
C ILE A 14 -6.90 5.59 72.10
N GLU A 15 -6.49 5.46 70.85
CA GLU A 15 -6.14 6.62 70.04
C GLU A 15 -6.77 6.49 68.66
N VAL A 16 -7.82 7.28 68.47
CA VAL A 16 -8.35 7.60 67.14
C VAL A 16 -7.27 8.38 66.42
N ASN A 17 -6.70 7.80 65.36
CA ASN A 17 -5.91 8.57 64.41
C ASN A 17 -6.61 8.50 63.04
N GLU A 18 -7.44 9.51 62.80
CA GLU A 18 -7.95 9.85 61.47
C GLU A 18 -6.77 10.28 60.59
N GLU A 19 -6.15 9.35 59.87
CA GLU A 19 -5.23 9.72 58.80
C GLU A 19 -5.82 9.34 57.44
N PHE A 20 -6.46 10.37 56.88
CA PHE A 20 -7.07 10.48 55.56
C PHE A 20 -6.43 9.56 54.50
N GLU A 21 -7.19 8.56 54.05
CA GLU A 21 -7.01 8.01 52.70
C GLU A 21 -7.12 9.16 51.69
N LYS A 22 -5.97 9.63 51.18
CA LYS A 22 -5.93 10.52 50.02
C LYS A 22 -6.48 9.74 48.83
N LYS A 23 -7.79 9.86 48.60
CA LYS A 23 -8.45 9.38 47.38
C LYS A 23 -7.66 9.91 46.18
N LYS A 24 -6.94 9.02 45.49
CA LYS A 24 -6.28 9.33 44.21
C LYS A 24 -7.34 9.86 43.26
N ILE A 25 -7.35 11.18 43.04
CA ILE A 25 -8.15 11.81 42.01
C ILE A 25 -7.67 11.21 40.69
N LYS A 26 -8.50 10.36 40.07
CA LYS A 26 -8.21 9.78 38.76
C LYS A 26 -8.02 10.93 37.76
N GLN A 27 -6.83 11.05 37.18
CA GLN A 27 -6.62 11.98 36.08
C GLN A 27 -7.57 11.62 34.93
N LEU A 28 -8.51 12.52 34.63
CA LEU A 28 -9.48 12.38 33.54
C LEU A 28 -8.85 12.50 32.14
N LYS A 29 -7.56 12.82 32.05
CA LYS A 29 -6.85 13.08 30.79
C LYS A 29 -5.58 12.25 30.74
N SER A 30 -5.39 11.57 29.61
CA SER A 30 -4.16 10.81 29.30
C SER A 30 -2.90 11.69 29.43
N TYR A 31 -1.78 11.09 29.87
CA TYR A 31 -0.45 11.71 29.93
C TYR A 31 -0.03 12.37 28.61
N VAL A 32 -0.56 11.87 27.48
CA VAL A 32 -0.35 12.42 26.13
C VAL A 32 -0.70 13.92 26.04
N TRP A 33 -1.67 14.39 26.83
CA TRP A 33 -2.07 15.80 26.84
C TRP A 33 -0.98 16.76 27.33
N THR A 34 0.05 16.26 28.03
CA THR A 34 1.21 17.08 28.42
C THR A 34 2.02 17.57 27.22
N TYR A 35 1.94 16.88 26.08
CA TYR A 35 2.64 17.25 24.85
C TYR A 35 1.78 18.04 23.85
N MET A 36 0.51 18.30 24.18
CA MET A 36 -0.42 19.04 23.32
C MET A 36 -0.67 20.46 23.85
N LYS A 37 -0.69 21.43 22.94
CA LYS A 37 -1.12 22.82 23.17
C LYS A 37 -2.48 23.01 22.49
N LYS A 38 -3.52 23.38 23.26
CA LYS A 38 -4.81 23.73 22.65
C LYS A 38 -4.65 24.98 21.79
N ILE A 39 -5.24 24.95 20.60
CA ILE A 39 -5.40 26.11 19.74
C ILE A 39 -6.85 26.57 19.87
N ASP A 40 -7.06 27.89 19.92
CA ASP A 40 -8.41 28.48 19.99
C ASP A 40 -9.28 28.03 18.81
N ARG A 41 -10.61 28.04 19.01
CA ARG A 41 -11.56 27.70 17.93
C ARG A 41 -11.33 28.65 16.76
N GLY A 42 -10.91 28.09 15.63
CA GLY A 42 -10.90 28.81 14.36
C GLY A 42 -12.31 29.18 13.92
N LYS A 43 -12.45 29.98 12.85
CA LYS A 43 -13.74 30.45 12.30
C LYS A 43 -14.75 29.32 12.00
N ASP A 44 -14.25 28.09 11.81
CA ASP A 44 -15.05 26.89 11.54
C ASP A 44 -15.67 26.26 12.80
N GLY A 45 -15.42 26.79 14.00
CA GLY A 45 -15.89 26.23 15.28
C GLY A 45 -15.19 24.94 15.72
N VAL A 46 -14.27 24.41 14.91
CA VAL A 46 -13.54 23.16 15.17
C VAL A 46 -12.39 23.37 16.14
N GLU A 47 -12.38 22.62 17.24
CA GLU A 47 -11.27 22.57 18.21
C GLU A 47 -10.05 21.88 17.60
N ARG A 48 -8.88 22.50 17.77
CA ARG A 48 -7.61 21.98 17.27
C ARG A 48 -6.59 21.93 18.41
N ALA A 49 -5.67 20.98 18.34
CA ALA A 49 -4.56 20.85 19.26
C ALA A 49 -3.25 20.74 18.47
N GLU A 50 -2.25 21.46 18.89
CA GLU A 50 -0.89 21.42 18.34
C GLU A 50 -0.05 20.44 19.16
N TYR A 51 0.65 19.52 18.51
CA TYR A 51 1.65 18.69 19.19
C TYR A 51 2.98 19.45 19.29
N ARG A 52 3.52 19.59 20.51
CA ARG A 52 4.72 20.40 20.78
C ARG A 52 5.99 19.92 20.08
N GLY A 53 6.10 18.62 19.74
CA GLY A 53 7.31 18.07 19.12
C GLY A 53 7.46 18.45 17.65
N CYS A 54 6.44 18.18 16.83
CA CYS A 54 6.46 18.41 15.39
C CYS A 54 5.68 19.64 14.91
N LYS A 55 5.05 20.40 15.83
CA LYS A 55 4.14 21.52 15.54
C LYS A 55 2.95 21.14 14.64
N GLY A 56 2.63 19.85 14.56
CA GLY A 56 1.49 19.35 13.81
C GLY A 56 0.18 19.79 14.46
N VAL A 57 -0.76 20.30 13.66
CA VAL A 57 -2.08 20.73 14.11
C VAL A 57 -3.10 19.63 13.83
N TYR A 58 -3.75 19.14 14.88
CA TYR A 58 -4.71 18.06 14.83
C TYR A 58 -6.10 18.56 15.20
N LYS A 59 -7.14 18.10 14.49
CA LYS A 59 -8.54 18.35 14.89
C LYS A 59 -8.89 17.44 16.06
N VAL A 60 -9.44 18.01 17.13
CA VAL A 60 -9.89 17.24 18.31
C VAL A 60 -11.06 16.35 17.88
N GLY A 61 -10.94 15.04 18.09
CA GLY A 61 -11.96 14.06 17.71
C GLY A 61 -11.83 13.48 16.29
N SER A 62 -10.85 13.93 15.50
CA SER A 62 -10.50 13.27 14.23
C SER A 62 -9.17 12.54 14.40
N THR A 63 -9.19 11.21 14.47
CA THR A 63 -7.99 10.44 14.14
C THR A 63 -7.71 10.66 12.66
N PRO A 64 -6.56 11.24 12.27
CA PRO A 64 -6.10 11.07 10.90
C PRO A 64 -5.92 9.56 10.74
N GLY A 65 -6.77 8.93 9.93
CA GLY A 65 -6.52 7.56 9.51
C GLY A 65 -5.11 7.49 8.92
N PRO A 66 -4.46 6.31 8.95
CA PRO A 66 -3.15 6.16 8.32
C PRO A 66 -3.23 6.78 6.92
N ASN A 67 -2.26 7.64 6.62
CA ASN A 67 -2.18 8.34 5.34
C ASN A 67 -1.81 7.29 4.29
N VAL A 68 -2.79 6.46 3.90
CA VAL A 68 -2.56 5.38 2.94
C VAL A 68 -2.49 6.05 1.58
N GLU A 69 -1.27 6.19 1.08
CA GLU A 69 -1.04 6.64 -0.29
C GLU A 69 -1.96 5.86 -1.23
N LYS A 70 -2.75 6.59 -2.03
CA LYS A 70 -3.63 5.97 -3.01
C LYS A 70 -2.75 5.37 -4.08
N ILE A 71 -2.87 4.07 -4.30
CA ILE A 71 -2.19 3.40 -5.40
C ILE A 71 -2.74 3.92 -6.71
N ASP A 72 -1.84 4.36 -7.58
CA ASP A 72 -2.17 4.63 -8.96
C ASP A 72 -2.37 3.32 -9.73
N GLN A 73 -3.62 3.05 -10.07
CA GLN A 73 -4.02 1.84 -10.80
C GLN A 73 -3.41 1.80 -12.20
N MET A 74 -3.14 2.95 -12.83
CA MET A 74 -2.53 2.98 -14.16
C MET A 74 -1.09 2.49 -14.12
N ILE A 75 -0.31 2.95 -13.14
CA ILE A 75 1.08 2.49 -12.95
C ILE A 75 1.09 0.99 -12.65
N SER A 76 0.20 0.51 -11.78
CA SER A 76 0.10 -0.93 -11.49
C SER A 76 -0.20 -1.77 -12.74
N ARG A 77 -1.08 -1.27 -13.64
CA ARG A 77 -1.40 -1.95 -14.89
C ARG A 77 -0.25 -1.93 -15.89
N GLU A 78 0.50 -0.82 -15.98
CA GLU A 78 1.69 -0.74 -16.83
C GLU A 78 2.74 -1.76 -16.37
N LYS A 79 3.02 -1.84 -15.06
CA LYS A 79 3.94 -2.84 -14.50
C LYS A 79 3.50 -4.29 -14.72
N LEU A 80 2.20 -4.55 -14.64
CA LEU A 80 1.66 -5.86 -14.98
C LEU A 80 1.86 -6.20 -16.47
N ALA A 81 1.61 -5.25 -17.37
CA ALA A 81 1.81 -5.46 -18.80
C ALA A 81 3.29 -5.70 -19.14
N GLU A 82 4.21 -4.96 -18.52
CA GLU A 82 5.66 -5.21 -18.61
C GLU A 82 6.00 -6.64 -18.19
N ALA A 83 5.49 -7.11 -17.05
CA ALA A 83 5.75 -8.47 -16.55
C ALA A 83 5.17 -9.57 -17.46
N ILE A 84 4.00 -9.34 -18.07
CA ILE A 84 3.42 -10.27 -19.05
C ILE A 84 4.33 -10.41 -20.27
N ILE A 85 4.85 -9.29 -20.78
CA ILE A 85 5.71 -9.25 -21.97
C ILE A 85 7.08 -9.88 -21.68
N GLU A 86 7.72 -9.49 -20.56
CA GLU A 86 9.07 -9.93 -20.21
C GLU A 86 9.16 -11.44 -19.96
N HIS A 87 8.10 -12.04 -19.43
CA HIS A 87 8.06 -13.46 -19.07
C HIS A 87 7.19 -14.31 -19.99
N ASP A 88 6.74 -13.76 -21.13
CA ASP A 88 5.87 -14.42 -22.10
C ASP A 88 4.67 -15.14 -21.44
N LEU A 89 4.02 -14.44 -20.50
CA LEU A 89 2.93 -15.01 -19.74
C LEU A 89 1.64 -15.01 -20.58
N PRO A 90 0.78 -16.04 -20.45
CA PRO A 90 -0.52 -16.00 -21.08
C PRO A 90 -1.36 -14.86 -20.49
N TYR A 91 -2.18 -14.19 -21.30
CA TYR A 91 -3.06 -13.12 -20.80
C TYR A 91 -4.05 -13.59 -19.72
N SER A 92 -4.33 -14.90 -19.64
CA SER A 92 -5.14 -15.51 -18.58
C SER A 92 -4.46 -15.49 -17.21
N PHE A 93 -3.16 -15.22 -17.13
CA PHE A 93 -2.40 -15.12 -15.88
C PHE A 93 -3.06 -14.21 -14.86
N VAL A 94 -3.60 -13.07 -15.32
CA VAL A 94 -4.29 -12.07 -14.49
C VAL A 94 -5.59 -12.59 -13.86
N GLU A 95 -6.10 -13.71 -14.36
CA GLU A 95 -7.33 -14.34 -13.91
C GLU A 95 -7.12 -15.51 -12.95
N TYR A 96 -5.87 -15.90 -12.71
CA TYR A 96 -5.56 -17.04 -11.86
C TYR A 96 -5.97 -16.74 -10.41
N LYS A 97 -6.79 -17.64 -9.85
CA LYS A 97 -7.37 -17.47 -8.50
C LYS A 97 -6.30 -17.23 -7.43
N LYS A 98 -5.17 -17.93 -7.50
CA LYS A 98 -4.05 -17.80 -6.54
C LYS A 98 -3.27 -16.50 -6.73
N ILE A 99 -3.15 -15.99 -7.95
CA ILE A 99 -2.52 -14.70 -8.24
C ILE A 99 -3.37 -13.57 -7.68
N ARG A 100 -4.68 -13.60 -7.90
CA ARG A 100 -5.61 -12.63 -7.31
C ARG A 100 -5.61 -12.66 -5.78
N ALA A 101 -5.70 -13.85 -5.20
CA ALA A 101 -5.65 -14.01 -3.74
C ALA A 101 -4.32 -13.50 -3.15
N TRP A 102 -3.21 -13.71 -3.84
CA TRP A 102 -1.91 -13.18 -3.44
C TRP A 102 -1.86 -11.65 -3.50
N LEU A 103 -2.39 -11.04 -4.57
CA LEU A 103 -2.45 -9.59 -4.72
C LEU A 103 -3.38 -8.95 -3.67
N ASP A 104 -4.55 -9.54 -3.43
CA ASP A 104 -5.51 -9.08 -2.42
C ASP A 104 -4.91 -9.13 -1.01
N TYR A 105 -4.09 -10.16 -0.72
CA TYR A 105 -3.36 -10.27 0.54
C TYR A 105 -2.30 -9.17 0.71
N ILE A 106 -1.53 -8.88 -0.35
CA ILE A 106 -0.51 -7.83 -0.33
C ILE A 106 -1.16 -6.45 -0.19
N ASN A 107 -2.14 -6.16 -1.05
CA ASN A 107 -2.82 -4.90 -1.04
C ASN A 107 -4.21 -4.98 -1.70
N PRO A 108 -5.30 -4.97 -0.89
CA PRO A 108 -6.65 -5.11 -1.40
C PRO A 108 -7.15 -3.88 -2.19
N LYS A 109 -6.36 -2.80 -2.24
CA LYS A 109 -6.68 -1.61 -3.05
C LYS A 109 -6.21 -1.73 -4.49
N VAL A 110 -5.34 -2.69 -4.81
CA VAL A 110 -4.93 -2.95 -6.21
C VAL A 110 -6.02 -3.74 -6.89
N ILE A 111 -6.52 -3.23 -8.02
CA ILE A 111 -7.58 -3.89 -8.78
C ILE A 111 -6.95 -4.67 -9.91
N MET A 112 -7.09 -6.00 -9.87
CA MET A 112 -6.61 -6.86 -10.94
C MET A 112 -7.45 -6.64 -12.22
N PRO A 113 -6.84 -6.33 -13.38
CA PRO A 113 -7.57 -6.22 -14.64
C PRO A 113 -8.14 -7.55 -15.13
N SER A 114 -9.05 -7.47 -16.10
CA SER A 114 -9.50 -8.63 -16.88
C SER A 114 -8.48 -9.02 -17.95
N ARG A 115 -8.62 -10.23 -18.51
CA ARG A 115 -7.81 -10.66 -19.66
C ARG A 115 -7.87 -9.67 -20.83
N ASN A 116 -9.08 -9.25 -21.21
CA ASN A 116 -9.28 -8.31 -22.32
C ASN A 116 -8.58 -6.96 -22.06
N THR A 117 -8.65 -6.48 -20.82
CA THR A 117 -7.97 -5.24 -20.43
C THR A 117 -6.45 -5.40 -20.52
N SER A 118 -5.93 -6.54 -20.11
CA SER A 118 -4.50 -6.85 -20.16
C SER A 118 -3.99 -6.94 -21.60
N VAL A 119 -4.79 -7.50 -22.52
CA VAL A 119 -4.49 -7.48 -23.95
C VAL A 119 -4.37 -6.05 -24.47
N VAL A 120 -5.33 -5.18 -24.13
CA VAL A 120 -5.28 -3.77 -24.56
C VAL A 120 -4.07 -3.05 -23.98
N ASP A 121 -3.70 -3.32 -22.73
CA ASP A 121 -2.54 -2.68 -22.10
C ASP A 121 -1.22 -3.14 -22.72
N VAL A 122 -1.06 -4.44 -22.98
CA VAL A 122 0.09 -4.99 -23.71
C VAL A 122 0.16 -4.40 -25.13
N GLN A 123 -0.98 -4.26 -25.82
CA GLN A 123 -1.02 -3.61 -27.13
C GLN A 123 -0.55 -2.15 -27.08
N LYS A 124 -0.90 -1.38 -26.04
CA LYS A 124 -0.39 -0.01 -25.89
C LYS A 124 1.13 0.02 -25.76
N VAL A 125 1.70 -0.89 -24.99
CA VAL A 125 3.17 -1.03 -24.87
C VAL A 125 3.77 -1.35 -26.23
N TYR A 126 3.19 -2.31 -26.97
CA TYR A 126 3.62 -2.63 -28.33
C TYR A 126 3.59 -1.41 -29.26
N PHE A 127 2.49 -0.65 -29.31
CA PHE A 127 2.41 0.52 -30.18
C PHE A 127 3.45 1.59 -29.81
N LYS A 128 3.67 1.82 -28.52
CA LYS A 128 4.69 2.74 -28.01
C LYS A 128 6.10 2.31 -28.44
N GLU A 129 6.44 1.03 -28.29
CA GLU A 129 7.75 0.50 -28.72
C GLU A 129 7.89 0.47 -30.24
N LYS A 130 6.82 0.17 -30.97
CA LYS A 130 6.79 0.24 -32.44
C LYS A 130 7.08 1.65 -32.93
N GLU A 131 6.47 2.68 -32.36
CA GLU A 131 6.75 4.07 -32.74
C GLU A 131 8.21 4.46 -32.47
N LYS A 132 8.77 4.04 -31.33
CA LYS A 132 10.19 4.25 -31.02
C LYS A 132 11.07 3.56 -32.05
N LEU A 133 10.76 2.31 -32.41
CA LEU A 133 11.50 1.55 -33.42
C LEU A 133 11.42 2.22 -34.79
N ILE A 134 10.24 2.70 -35.21
CA ILE A 134 10.09 3.44 -36.48
C ILE A 134 10.97 4.69 -36.48
N ARG A 135 10.98 5.47 -35.38
CA ARG A 135 11.84 6.65 -35.26
C ARG A 135 13.33 6.29 -35.27
N ALA A 136 13.71 5.16 -34.67
CA ALA A 136 15.08 4.67 -34.70
C ALA A 136 15.48 4.27 -36.12
N LEU A 137 14.65 3.48 -36.81
CA LEU A 137 14.87 3.06 -38.18
C LEU A 137 14.97 4.23 -39.16
N ALA A 138 14.14 5.27 -38.99
CA ALA A 138 14.15 6.46 -39.82
C ALA A 138 15.44 7.32 -39.67
N LYS A 139 16.19 7.13 -38.59
CA LYS A 139 17.45 7.84 -38.35
C LYS A 139 18.66 7.14 -38.94
N ILE A 140 18.53 5.89 -39.38
CA ILE A 140 19.65 5.11 -39.90
C ILE A 140 20.13 5.75 -41.21
N PRO A 141 21.39 6.20 -41.30
CA PRO A 141 21.92 6.80 -42.53
C PRO A 141 22.22 5.75 -43.61
N ASN A 142 22.35 4.49 -43.20
CA ASN A 142 22.74 3.35 -44.02
C ASN A 142 21.54 2.58 -44.59
N ARG A 143 21.83 1.55 -45.39
CA ARG A 143 20.81 0.69 -46.01
C ARG A 143 20.20 -0.27 -44.97
N VAL A 144 18.91 -0.53 -45.10
CA VAL A 144 18.19 -1.60 -44.39
C VAL A 144 17.95 -2.74 -45.37
N CYS A 145 18.38 -3.95 -45.01
CA CYS A 145 18.10 -5.17 -45.76
C CYS A 145 16.85 -5.86 -45.18
N LEU A 146 15.95 -6.35 -46.03
CA LEU A 146 14.76 -7.09 -45.62
C LEU A 146 14.86 -8.53 -46.13
N THR A 147 14.70 -9.49 -45.23
CA THR A 147 14.61 -10.91 -45.57
C THR A 147 13.22 -11.42 -45.24
N SER A 148 12.56 -12.03 -46.22
CA SER A 148 11.28 -12.71 -46.04
C SER A 148 11.49 -14.22 -45.94
N ASP A 149 11.01 -14.83 -44.88
CA ASP A 149 10.95 -16.29 -44.74
C ASP A 149 9.48 -16.73 -44.74
N CYS A 150 9.14 -17.71 -45.58
CA CYS A 150 7.78 -18.19 -45.78
C CYS A 150 7.73 -19.69 -45.51
N TRP A 151 6.77 -20.13 -44.69
CA TRP A 151 6.55 -21.56 -44.45
C TRP A 151 5.06 -21.87 -44.33
N THR A 152 4.71 -23.13 -44.56
CA THR A 152 3.34 -23.63 -44.42
C THR A 152 3.32 -24.69 -43.33
N VAL A 153 2.36 -24.62 -42.42
CA VAL A 153 2.16 -25.63 -41.38
C VAL A 153 1.13 -26.65 -41.87
N GLY A 154 1.10 -27.86 -41.29
CA GLY A 154 0.17 -28.94 -41.67
C GLY A 154 -1.34 -28.60 -41.59
N THR A 155 -1.70 -27.43 -41.06
CA THR A 155 -3.04 -26.85 -41.08
C THR A 155 -3.40 -26.14 -42.39
N SER A 156 -2.50 -26.14 -43.40
CA SER A 156 -2.63 -25.40 -44.67
C SER A 156 -2.60 -23.87 -44.52
N GLU A 157 -2.18 -23.38 -43.34
CA GLU A 157 -1.94 -21.96 -43.10
C GLU A 157 -0.50 -21.60 -43.51
N GLY A 158 -0.38 -20.55 -44.32
CA GLY A 158 0.91 -19.97 -44.71
C GLY A 158 1.33 -18.86 -43.74
N TYR A 159 2.59 -18.87 -43.35
CA TYR A 159 3.22 -17.91 -42.46
C TYR A 159 4.32 -17.16 -43.21
N LEU A 160 4.48 -15.87 -42.88
CA LEU A 160 5.52 -15.00 -43.40
C LEU A 160 6.21 -14.29 -42.23
N CYS A 161 7.51 -14.50 -42.08
CA CYS A 161 8.37 -13.68 -41.23
C CYS A 161 9.10 -12.66 -42.09
N LEU A 162 9.07 -11.39 -41.67
CA LEU A 162 9.90 -10.34 -42.25
C LEU A 162 10.95 -9.92 -41.22
N THR A 163 12.22 -10.09 -41.56
CA THR A 163 13.35 -9.68 -40.73
C THR A 163 14.04 -8.48 -41.38
N ALA A 164 14.22 -7.40 -40.63
CA ALA A 164 14.98 -6.23 -41.05
C ALA A 164 16.37 -6.24 -40.42
N GLN A 165 17.41 -6.21 -41.24
CA GLN A 165 18.81 -6.15 -40.82
C GLN A 165 19.37 -4.77 -41.19
N TYR A 166 20.03 -4.12 -40.24
CA TYR A 166 20.63 -2.80 -40.43
C TYR A 166 21.91 -2.67 -39.60
N VAL A 167 22.75 -1.70 -39.97
CA VAL A 167 23.96 -1.30 -39.23
C VAL A 167 23.68 0.08 -38.63
N ASP A 168 23.75 0.18 -37.31
CA ASP A 168 23.65 1.46 -36.59
C ASP A 168 25.02 2.15 -36.49
N ASP A 169 25.07 3.30 -35.82
CA ASP A 169 26.27 4.13 -35.74
C ASP A 169 27.30 3.63 -34.68
N ASN A 170 27.06 2.48 -34.04
CA ASN A 170 27.90 1.92 -32.97
C ASN A 170 28.80 0.76 -33.42
#